data_AF-A0A4Y2WRU3-F1
#
_entry.id   AF-A0A4Y2WRU3-F1
#
_cell.length_a   1.000
_cell.length_b   1.000
_cell.length_c   1.000
_cell.angle_alpha   90.00
_cell.angle_beta   90.00
_cell.angle_gamma   90.00
#
_symmetry.space_group_name_H-M   'P 1'
#
loop_
_entity.id
_entity.type
_entity.pdbx_description
1 polymer ?
#
loop_
_entity_poly.entity_id
_entity_poly.type
_entity_poly.pdbx_seq_one_letter_code
_entity_poly.pdbx_strand_id
1 'polypeptide(L)'
;MEQHIAELLKQNQELILALQRTHGSSQKVTVQFEKFDEENENFDSFFERFQTYLYVQNILADGSAKVFISSLSAKLYQLLKDLLAPDLPSDQNLDKLKMSLNNT
;
A
#
# COMPACT_ATOMS: atom_id res chain seq x y z
N MET A 1 9.65 -52.73 -9.56
CA MET A 1 8.48 -51.84 -9.77
C MET A 1 8.23 -51.00 -8.52
N GLU A 2 8.11 -51.60 -7.34
CA GLU A 2 7.86 -50.88 -6.07
C GLU A 2 8.98 -49.92 -5.65
N GLN A 3 10.26 -50.29 -5.88
CA GLN A 3 11.41 -49.41 -5.61
C GLN A 3 11.36 -48.11 -6.42
N HIS A 4 10.91 -48.18 -7.67
CA HIS A 4 10.81 -47.03 -8.56
C HIS A 4 9.66 -46.10 -8.14
N ILE A 5 8.56 -46.68 -7.63
CA ILE A 5 7.43 -45.92 -7.08
C ILE A 5 7.86 -45.19 -5.81
N ALA A 6 8.62 -45.84 -4.92
CA ALA A 6 9.12 -45.20 -3.69
C ALA A 6 10.07 -44.02 -4.00
N GLU A 7 10.90 -44.16 -5.02
CA GLU A 7 11.82 -43.09 -5.45
C GLU A 7 11.07 -41.88 -6.04
N LEU A 8 10.05 -42.13 -6.85
CA LEU A 8 9.15 -41.08 -7.37
C LEU A 8 8.41 -40.33 -6.27
N LEU A 9 7.93 -41.05 -5.25
CA LEU A 9 7.25 -40.42 -4.10
C LEU A 9 8.20 -39.53 -3.29
N LYS A 10 9.45 -39.98 -3.10
CA LYS A 10 10.48 -39.19 -2.41
C LYS A 10 10.81 -37.92 -3.18
N GLN A 11 11.02 -38.03 -4.50
CA GLN A 11 11.28 -36.87 -5.36
C GLN A 11 10.14 -35.86 -5.35
N ASN A 12 8.89 -36.33 -5.35
CA ASN A 12 7.72 -35.47 -5.25
C ASN A 12 7.65 -34.73 -3.89
N GLN A 13 8.00 -35.39 -2.78
CA GLN A 13 8.07 -34.71 -1.48
C GLN A 13 9.16 -33.65 -1.43
N GLU A 14 10.35 -33.94 -1.98
CA GLU A 14 11.46 -32.97 -2.04
C GLU A 14 11.10 -31.76 -2.91
N LEU A 15 10.39 -31.98 -4.02
CA LEU A 15 9.91 -30.90 -4.88
C LEU A 15 8.89 -30.00 -4.17
N ILE A 16 7.93 -30.57 -3.43
CA ILE A 16 6.95 -29.80 -2.64
C ILE A 16 7.66 -28.96 -1.58
N LEU A 17 8.65 -29.54 -0.88
CA LEU A 17 9.43 -28.82 0.12
C LEU A 17 10.27 -27.69 -0.49
N ALA A 18 10.83 -27.89 -1.68
CA ALA A 18 11.58 -26.88 -2.40
C ALA A 18 10.69 -25.70 -2.81
N LEU A 19 9.50 -25.98 -3.36
CA LEU A 19 8.53 -24.94 -3.74
C LEU A 19 8.04 -24.14 -2.52
N GLN A 20 7.76 -24.80 -1.39
CA GLN A 20 7.37 -24.08 -0.17
C GLN A 20 8.46 -23.13 0.35
N ARG A 21 9.75 -23.50 0.19
CA ARG A 21 10.87 -22.60 0.54
C ARG A 21 11.00 -21.41 -0.40
N THR A 22 10.67 -21.56 -1.68
CA THR A 22 10.75 -20.46 -2.66
C THR A 22 9.56 -19.51 -2.57
N HIS A 23 8.36 -20.02 -2.24
CA HIS A 23 7.14 -19.20 -2.10
C HIS A 23 7.07 -18.38 -0.79
N GLY A 24 7.97 -18.61 0.17
CA GLY A 24 8.04 -17.83 1.43
C GLY A 24 8.69 -16.45 1.30
N SER A 25 9.27 -16.12 0.15
CA SER A 25 9.96 -14.85 -0.08
C SER A 25 9.28 -14.03 -1.16
N SER A 26 7.99 -13.75 -1.00
CA SER A 26 7.50 -12.43 -1.43
C SER A 26 8.25 -11.42 -0.56
N GLN A 27 9.43 -10.99 -1.03
CA GLN A 27 10.08 -9.79 -0.54
C GLN A 27 9.05 -8.69 -0.72
N LYS A 28 8.33 -8.39 0.36
CA LYS A 28 7.40 -7.28 0.41
C LYS A 28 8.29 -6.05 0.28
N VAL A 29 8.47 -5.57 -0.96
CA VAL A 29 9.26 -4.38 -1.24
C VAL A 29 8.59 -3.28 -0.43
N THR A 30 9.21 -2.94 0.69
CA THR A 30 8.71 -1.93 1.62
C THR A 30 9.15 -0.61 1.04
N VAL A 31 8.52 -0.22 -0.07
CA VAL A 31 8.72 1.09 -0.66
C VAL A 31 8.19 2.08 0.37
N GLN A 32 9.06 2.93 0.92
CA GLN A 32 8.60 4.06 1.70
C GLN A 32 8.08 5.10 0.71
N PHE A 33 6.83 5.52 0.92
CA PHE A 33 6.24 6.59 0.13
C PHE A 33 6.71 7.93 0.69
N GLU A 34 7.29 8.78 -0.16
CA GLU A 34 7.72 10.11 0.26
C GLU A 34 6.51 11.00 0.54
N LYS A 35 6.67 11.90 1.51
CA LYS A 35 5.60 12.82 1.88
C LYS A 35 5.43 13.91 0.83
N PHE A 36 4.26 14.52 0.83
CA PHE A 36 3.99 15.66 -0.04
C PHE A 36 4.99 16.80 0.20
N ASP A 37 5.65 17.24 -0.88
CA ASP A 37 6.58 18.37 -0.88
C ASP A 37 6.05 19.53 -1.74
N GLU A 38 5.47 20.53 -1.08
CA GLU A 38 4.88 21.70 -1.75
C GLU A 38 5.89 22.56 -2.53
N GLU A 39 7.19 22.43 -2.27
CA GLU A 39 8.22 23.20 -2.96
C GLU A 39 8.66 22.55 -4.28
N ASN A 40 8.56 21.21 -4.38
CA ASN A 40 9.11 20.43 -5.49
C ASN A 40 8.05 19.67 -6.31
N GLU A 41 6.84 19.45 -5.79
CA GLU A 41 5.76 18.75 -6.49
C GLU A 41 4.40 19.46 -6.35
N ASN A 42 3.61 19.39 -7.41
CA ASN A 42 2.21 19.81 -7.36
C ASN A 42 1.33 18.68 -6.80
N PHE A 43 0.14 19.04 -6.31
CA PHE A 43 -0.76 18.08 -5.64
C PHE A 43 -1.26 16.96 -6.58
N ASP A 44 -1.50 17.26 -7.86
CA ASP A 44 -1.94 16.27 -8.84
C ASP A 44 -0.85 15.20 -9.08
N SER A 45 0.39 15.62 -9.32
CA SER A 45 1.54 14.73 -9.51
C SER A 45 1.84 13.90 -8.26
N PHE A 46 1.72 14.49 -7.07
CA PHE A 46 1.78 13.73 -5.81
C PHE A 46 0.69 12.66 -5.75
N PHE A 47 -0.54 13.00 -6.11
CA PHE A 47 -1.67 12.09 -6.06
C PHE A 47 -1.52 10.94 -7.07
N GLU A 48 -1.01 11.20 -8.27
CA GLU A 48 -0.70 10.17 -9.27
C GLU A 48 0.35 9.18 -8.74
N ARG A 49 1.43 9.70 -8.13
CA ARG A 49 2.46 8.88 -7.47
C ARG A 49 1.86 8.06 -6.33
N PHE A 50 0.96 8.65 -5.55
CA PHE A 50 0.25 8.00 -4.46
C PHE A 50 -0.66 6.87 -4.94
N GLN A 51 -1.43 7.07 -6.02
CA GLN A 51 -2.26 6.01 -6.60
C GLN A 51 -1.42 4.84 -7.11
N THR A 52 -0.30 5.13 -7.75
CA THR A 52 0.66 4.11 -8.18
C THR A 52 1.20 3.32 -6.99
N TYR A 53 1.51 4.02 -5.89
CA TYR A 53 1.95 3.39 -4.65
C TYR A 53 0.89 2.45 -4.06
N LEU A 54 -0.37 2.90 -3.94
CA LEU A 54 -1.47 2.07 -3.45
C LEU A 54 -1.66 0.80 -4.31
N TYR A 55 -1.54 0.95 -5.64
CA TYR A 55 -1.67 -0.15 -6.59
C TYR A 55 -0.55 -1.19 -6.41
N VAL A 56 0.70 -0.74 -6.33
CA VAL A 56 1.87 -1.63 -6.13
C VAL A 56 1.82 -2.33 -4.77
N GLN A 57 1.38 -1.62 -3.73
CA GLN A 57 1.27 -2.17 -2.38
C GLN A 57 0.00 -3.02 -2.15
N ASN A 58 -0.87 -3.14 -3.17
CA ASN A 58 -2.14 -3.86 -3.10
C ASN A 58 -2.99 -3.44 -1.89
N ILE A 59 -3.11 -2.12 -1.67
CA ILE A 59 -3.83 -1.55 -0.53
C ILE A 59 -5.31 -1.44 -0.89
N LEU A 60 -6.15 -2.08 -0.08
CA LEU A 60 -7.60 -2.02 -0.22
C LEU A 60 -8.13 -0.60 0.04
N ALA A 61 -9.28 -0.27 -0.55
CA ALA A 61 -9.91 1.05 -0.42
C ALA A 61 -10.09 1.51 1.05
N ASP A 62 -10.38 0.57 1.95
CA ASP A 62 -10.53 0.82 3.39
C ASP A 62 -9.23 1.30 4.08
N GLY A 63 -8.06 0.87 3.57
CA GLY A 63 -6.75 1.31 4.06
C GLY A 63 -6.20 2.55 3.37
N SER A 64 -6.72 2.88 2.18
CA SER A 64 -6.17 3.94 1.31
C SER A 64 -6.22 5.33 1.96
N ALA A 65 -7.31 5.67 2.65
CA ALA A 65 -7.47 6.95 3.34
C ALA A 65 -6.46 7.13 4.48
N LYS A 66 -6.21 6.05 5.25
CA LYS A 66 -5.23 6.08 6.37
C LYS A 66 -3.81 6.25 5.86
N VAL A 67 -3.48 5.58 4.75
CA VAL A 67 -2.18 5.68 4.09
C VAL A 67 -2.00 7.06 3.47
N PHE A 68 -3.06 7.66 2.94
CA PHE A 68 -3.06 9.03 2.44
C PHE A 68 -2.78 10.04 3.55
N ILE A 69 -3.49 9.94 4.68
CA ILE A 69 -3.24 10.81 5.85
C ILE A 69 -1.78 10.68 6.31
N SER A 70 -1.21 9.47 6.28
CA SER A 70 0.18 9.23 6.65
C SER A 70 1.21 9.80 5.66
N SER A 71 0.85 10.00 4.40
CA SER A 71 1.72 10.58 3.37
C SER A 71 1.65 12.12 3.31
N LEU A 72 0.69 12.74 4.00
CA LEU A 72 0.60 14.19 4.10
C LEU A 72 1.70 14.77 5.00
N SER A 73 2.06 16.01 4.70
CA SER A 73 2.84 16.85 5.63
C SER A 73 2.00 17.24 6.84
N ALA A 74 2.64 17.59 7.96
CA ALA A 74 1.93 17.99 9.18
C ALA A 74 0.99 19.18 8.95
N LYS A 75 1.39 20.11 8.08
CA LYS A 75 0.60 21.27 7.65
C LYS A 75 -0.69 20.87 6.95
N LEU A 76 -0.60 19.98 5.95
CA LEU A 76 -1.79 19.49 5.23
C LEU A 76 -2.70 18.66 6.11
N TYR A 77 -2.15 17.83 6.99
CA TYR A 77 -2.98 17.07 7.93
C TYR A 77 -3.75 17.98 8.89
N GLN A 78 -3.12 19.03 9.40
CA GLN A 78 -3.81 20.01 10.25
C GLN A 78 -4.91 20.75 9.49
N LEU A 79 -4.63 21.23 8.27
CA LEU A 79 -5.63 21.84 7.39
C LEU A 79 -6.82 20.90 7.16
N LEU A 80 -6.54 19.63 6.87
CA LEU A 80 -7.55 18.62 6.64
C LEU A 80 -8.44 18.39 7.90
N LYS A 81 -7.84 18.40 9.10
CA LYS A 81 -8.61 18.34 10.36
C LYS A 81 -9.50 19.56 10.55
N ASP A 82 -9.01 20.74 10.21
CA ASP A 82 -9.76 21.99 10.37
C ASP A 82 -10.93 22.07 9.37
N LEU A 83 -10.73 21.58 8.13
CA LEU A 83 -11.76 21.52 7.09
C LEU A 83 -12.83 20.45 7.36
N LEU A 84 -12.46 19.32 7.97
CA LEU A 84 -13.37 18.21 8.24
C LEU A 84 -14.08 18.31 9.59
N ALA A 85 -13.72 19.27 10.45
CA ALA A 85 -14.34 19.43 11.75
C ALA A 85 -15.88 19.58 11.63
N PRO A 86 -16.68 18.88 12.47
CA PRO A 86 -16.29 18.11 13.66
C PRO A 86 -15.88 16.64 13.41
N ASP A 87 -15.89 16.17 12.16
CA ASP A 87 -15.54 14.80 11.79
C ASP A 87 -14.02 14.55 11.75
N LEU A 88 -13.62 13.28 11.87
CA LEU A 88 -12.21 12.87 11.80
C LEU A 88 -11.80 12.54 10.36
N PRO A 89 -10.61 12.99 9.91
CA PRO A 89 -10.00 12.55 8.66
C PRO A 89 -9.97 11.03 8.46
N SER A 90 -9.68 10.30 9.54
CA SER A 90 -9.51 8.84 9.53
C SER A 90 -10.79 8.06 9.24
N ASP A 91 -11.95 8.70 9.41
CA ASP A 91 -13.28 8.12 9.15
C ASP A 91 -13.80 8.44 7.75
N GLN A 92 -13.08 9.27 6.98
CA GLN A 92 -13.47 9.63 5.63
C GLN A 92 -12.81 8.73 4.57
N ASN A 93 -13.41 8.69 3.39
CA ASN A 93 -12.84 8.01 2.22
C ASN A 93 -11.82 8.89 1.50
N LEU A 94 -10.94 8.28 0.71
CA LEU A 94 -9.87 8.96 -0.01
C LEU A 94 -10.37 10.10 -0.91
N ASP A 95 -11.49 9.90 -1.63
CA ASP A 95 -12.06 10.91 -2.52
C ASP A 95 -12.49 12.18 -1.80
N LYS A 96 -13.14 12.06 -0.64
CA LYS A 96 -13.51 13.22 0.20
C LYS A 96 -12.28 13.95 0.71
N LEU A 97 -11.25 13.21 1.13
CA LEU A 97 -10.00 13.82 1.59
C LEU A 97 -9.32 14.62 0.47
N LYS A 98 -9.26 14.04 -0.74
CA LYS A 98 -8.74 14.71 -1.93
C LYS A 98 -9.53 15.99 -2.25
N MET A 99 -10.86 15.89 -2.29
CA MET A 99 -11.72 17.03 -2.59
C MET A 99 -11.59 18.17 -1.57
N SER A 100 -11.35 17.83 -0.29
CA SER A 100 -11.16 18.83 0.76
C SER A 100 -9.88 19.64 0.54
N LEU A 101 -8.79 18.98 0.15
CA LEU A 101 -7.49 19.64 -0.10
C LEU A 101 -7.45 20.40 -1.43
N ASN A 102 -8.16 19.93 -2.46
CA ASN A 102 -8.14 20.55 -3.79
C ASN A 102 -9.02 21.80 -3.92
N ASN A 103 -9.91 22.06 -2.95
CA ASN A 103 -10.79 23.25 -2.94
C ASN A 103 -10.24 24.41 -2.07
N THR A 104 -8.99 24.32 -1.62
CA THR A 104 -8.32 25.38 -0.85
C THR A 104 -7.34 26.14 -1.74
#